data_AF-A0A380L0Z6-F1
#
_entry.id   AF-A0A380L0Z6-F1
#
_cell.length_a   1.000
_cell.length_b   1.000
_cell.length_c   1.000
_cell.angle_alpha   90.00
_cell.angle_beta   90.00
_cell.angle_gamma   90.00
#
_symmetry.space_group_name_H-M   'P 1'
#
loop_
_entity.id
_entity.type
_entity.pdbx_description
1 polymer ?
#
loop_
_entity_poly.entity_id
_entity_poly.type
_entity_poly.pdbx_seq_one_letter_code
_entity_poly.pdbx_strand_id
1 'polypeptide(L)'
;MRSKRLCLAVLIIILGLLSRKVAFLPAALGDALWASTVFLAWGIVFPRLSGKWLALLALVSSWLVEFSQLLTWDWLVELRATTIGHLLLGQGFLVSDLIAYALGIAGMWGLENFLYKKKTD
;
A
#
# COMPACT_ATOMS: atom_id res chain seq x y z
N MET A 1 19.04 -4.22 -3.87
CA MET A 1 17.80 -3.41 -3.88
C MET A 1 16.61 -4.19 -3.32
N ARG A 2 16.32 -5.40 -3.80
CA ARG A 2 15.21 -6.25 -3.30
C ARG A 2 15.21 -6.49 -1.78
N SER A 3 16.33 -6.87 -1.17
CA SER A 3 16.39 -7.13 0.28
C SER A 3 16.06 -5.88 1.11
N LYS A 4 16.47 -4.70 0.65
CA LYS A 4 16.15 -3.43 1.34
C LYS A 4 14.66 -3.09 1.23
N ARG A 5 14.05 -3.31 0.06
CA ARG A 5 12.59 -3.18 -0.14
C ARG A 5 11.82 -4.12 0.77
N LEU A 6 12.30 -5.37 0.92
CA LEU A 6 11.67 -6.35 1.79
C LEU A 6 11.72 -5.92 3.27
N CYS A 7 12.89 -5.49 3.77
CA CYS A 7 13.02 -4.99 5.14
C CYS A 7 12.11 -3.78 5.38
N LEU A 8 12.05 -2.86 4.41
CA LEU A 8 11.20 -1.68 4.50
C LEU A 8 9.70 -2.05 4.48
N ALA A 9 9.31 -3.02 3.65
CA ALA A 9 7.93 -3.51 3.59
C ALA A 9 7.50 -4.14 4.92
N VAL A 10 8.34 -5.00 5.51
CA VAL A 10 8.07 -5.61 6.83
C VAL A 10 7.91 -4.52 7.90
N LEU A 11 8.81 -3.55 7.94
CA LEU A 11 8.73 -2.44 8.88
C LEU A 11 7.41 -1.65 8.72
N ILE A 12 7.03 -1.34 7.48
CA ILE A 12 5.83 -0.54 7.20
C ILE A 12 4.56 -1.32 7.48
N ILE A 13 4.53 -2.63 7.24
CA ILE A 13 3.42 -3.49 7.64
C ILE A 13 3.23 -3.42 9.16
N ILE A 14 4.32 -3.54 9.93
CA ILE A 14 4.26 -3.44 11.41
C ILE A 14 3.74 -2.06 11.83
N LEU A 15 4.29 -0.99 11.26
CA LEU A 15 3.85 0.38 11.55
C LEU A 15 2.38 0.63 11.16
N GLY A 16 1.94 0.11 10.03
CA GLY A 16 0.57 0.19 9.55
C GLY A 16 -0.39 -0.51 10.52
N LEU A 17 -0.06 -1.74 10.93
CA LEU A 17 -0.87 -2.49 11.91
C LEU A 17 -0.89 -1.81 13.29
N LEU A 18 0.23 -1.25 13.73
CA LEU A 18 0.31 -0.51 14.99
C LEU A 18 -0.49 0.80 14.91
N SER A 19 -0.46 1.51 13.79
CA SER A 19 -1.18 2.78 13.61
C SER A 19 -2.69 2.62 13.84
N ARG A 20 -3.27 1.48 13.40
CA ARG A 20 -4.69 1.15 13.58
C ARG A 20 -5.07 0.85 15.04
N LYS A 21 -4.10 0.62 15.93
CA LYS A 21 -4.33 0.38 17.37
C LYS A 21 -4.24 1.65 18.22
N VAL A 22 -3.77 2.75 17.64
CA VAL A 22 -3.49 3.99 18.36
C VAL A 22 -4.62 4.98 18.06
N ALA A 23 -5.51 5.18 19.03
CA ALA A 23 -6.76 5.92 18.84
C ALA A 23 -6.60 7.38 18.37
N PHE A 24 -5.46 8.03 18.64
CA PHE A 24 -5.23 9.42 18.23
C PHE A 24 -4.68 9.56 16.79
N LEU A 25 -4.26 8.44 16.17
CA LEU A 25 -3.77 8.48 14.79
C LEU A 25 -4.94 8.36 13.80
N PRO A 26 -4.94 9.15 12.71
CA PRO A 26 -5.99 9.06 11.70
C PRO A 26 -5.92 7.70 10.99
N ALA A 27 -7.08 7.09 10.72
CA ALA A 27 -7.17 5.83 9.98
C ALA A 27 -6.41 5.88 8.63
N ALA A 28 -6.51 7.03 7.95
CA ALA A 28 -5.81 7.32 6.69
C ALA A 28 -4.28 7.12 6.76
N LEU A 29 -3.66 7.20 7.94
CA LEU A 29 -2.24 6.87 8.09
C LEU A 29 -1.99 5.38 7.85
N GLY A 30 -2.84 4.52 8.41
CA GLY A 30 -2.79 3.08 8.18
C GLY A 30 -3.01 2.72 6.70
N ASP A 31 -3.91 3.44 6.04
CA ASP A 31 -4.23 3.24 4.61
C ASP A 31 -3.08 3.72 3.71
N ALA A 32 -2.46 4.86 4.02
CA ALA A 32 -1.27 5.34 3.34
C ALA A 32 -0.07 4.38 3.51
N LEU A 33 0.14 3.82 4.71
CA LEU A 33 1.18 2.83 4.97
C LEU A 33 0.88 1.50 4.26
N TRP A 34 -0.38 1.10 4.16
CA TRP A 34 -0.79 -0.07 3.38
C TRP A 34 -0.46 0.12 1.89
N ALA A 35 -0.82 1.25 1.27
CA ALA A 35 -0.49 1.51 -0.13
C ALA A 35 1.03 1.65 -0.38
N SER A 36 1.78 2.14 0.61
CA SER A 36 3.25 2.13 0.58
C SER A 36 3.80 0.70 0.50
N THR A 37 3.18 -0.24 1.22
CA THR A 37 3.50 -1.68 1.13
C THR A 37 3.23 -2.23 -0.26
N VAL A 38 2.10 -1.86 -0.88
CA VAL A 38 1.74 -2.28 -2.25
C VAL A 38 2.79 -1.81 -3.26
N PHE A 39 3.25 -0.55 -3.14
CA PHE A 39 4.35 -0.04 -3.97
C PHE A 39 5.63 -0.87 -3.81
N LEU A 40 6.03 -1.18 -2.57
CA LEU A 40 7.21 -1.99 -2.32
C LEU A 40 7.06 -3.41 -2.85
N ALA A 41 5.86 -4.00 -2.75
CA ALA A 41 5.55 -5.32 -3.29
C ALA A 41 5.73 -5.36 -4.82
N TRP A 42 5.17 -4.41 -5.56
CA TRP A 42 5.43 -4.28 -7.01
C TRP A 42 6.93 -4.12 -7.30
N GLY A 43 7.65 -3.35 -6.50
CA GLY A 43 9.10 -3.18 -6.63
C GLY A 43 9.91 -4.44 -6.34
N ILE A 44 9.39 -5.38 -5.54
CA ILE A 44 10.02 -6.68 -5.29
C ILE A 44 9.77 -7.62 -6.48
N VAL A 45 8.53 -7.67 -6.97
CA VAL A 45 8.11 -8.53 -8.09
C VAL A 45 8.76 -8.07 -9.40
N PHE A 46 8.73 -6.76 -9.70
CA PHE A 46 9.24 -6.17 -10.95
C PHE A 46 10.42 -5.21 -10.69
N PRO A 47 11.61 -5.72 -10.34
CA PRO A 47 12.74 -4.87 -9.93
C PRO A 47 13.31 -4.00 -11.05
N ARG A 48 12.99 -4.31 -12.32
CA ARG A 48 13.49 -3.60 -13.51
C ARG A 48 12.62 -2.40 -13.89
N LEU A 49 11.41 -2.28 -13.33
CA LEU A 49 10.54 -1.14 -13.60
C LEU A 49 11.04 0.10 -12.89
N SER A 50 10.87 1.24 -13.55
CA SER A 50 11.18 2.54 -12.94
C SER A 50 10.23 2.84 -11.79
N GLY A 51 10.67 3.65 -10.82
CA GLY A 51 9.84 4.03 -9.67
C GLY A 51 8.50 4.65 -10.07
N LYS A 52 8.44 5.38 -11.20
CA LYS A 52 7.19 5.94 -11.74
C LYS A 52 6.19 4.85 -12.16
N TRP A 53 6.66 3.80 -12.83
CA TRP A 53 5.81 2.66 -13.21
C TRP A 53 5.36 1.87 -12.01
N LEU A 54 6.23 1.69 -11.01
CA LEU A 54 5.85 1.05 -9.75
C LEU A 54 4.78 1.85 -9.00
N ALA A 55 4.90 3.19 -8.97
CA ALA A 55 3.89 4.07 -8.38
C ALA A 55 2.56 3.98 -9.10
N LEU A 56 2.56 3.96 -10.44
CA LEU A 56 1.34 3.79 -11.22
C LEU A 56 0.68 2.43 -10.99
N LEU A 57 1.45 1.34 -10.99
CA LEU A 57 0.94 0.00 -10.71
C LEU A 57 0.34 -0.08 -9.32
N ALA A 58 1.03 0.47 -8.31
CA ALA A 58 0.52 0.53 -6.96
C ALA A 58 -0.81 1.29 -6.89
N LEU A 59 -0.86 2.49 -7.47
CA LEU A 59 -2.04 3.35 -7.44
C LEU A 59 -3.24 2.67 -8.10
N VAL A 60 -3.05 2.16 -9.31
CA VAL A 60 -4.10 1.45 -10.06
C VAL A 60 -4.55 0.22 -9.27
N SER A 61 -3.63 -0.60 -8.75
CA SER A 61 -4.00 -1.80 -7.99
C SER A 61 -4.75 -1.47 -6.70
N SER A 62 -4.32 -0.46 -5.93
CA SER A 62 -4.99 -0.03 -4.70
C SER A 62 -6.37 0.55 -4.97
N TRP A 63 -6.52 1.37 -6.02
CA TRP A 63 -7.83 1.91 -6.38
C TRP A 63 -8.76 0.84 -6.93
N LEU A 64 -8.28 -0.13 -7.70
CA LEU A 64 -9.10 -1.27 -8.13
C LEU A 64 -9.57 -2.10 -6.94
N VAL A 65 -8.71 -2.31 -5.93
CA VAL A 65 -9.10 -2.96 -4.68
C VAL A 65 -10.19 -2.15 -3.96
N GLU A 66 -10.04 -0.84 -3.85
CA GLU A 66 -11.02 0.05 -3.22
C GLU A 66 -12.36 0.03 -3.98
N PHE A 67 -12.35 0.22 -5.29
CA PHE A 67 -13.56 0.15 -6.12
C PHE A 67 -14.21 -1.23 -6.10
N SER A 68 -13.43 -2.30 -5.95
CA SER A 68 -13.98 -3.65 -5.82
C SER A 68 -14.91 -3.78 -4.61
N GLN A 69 -14.78 -2.93 -3.58
CA GLN A 69 -15.64 -2.95 -2.39
C GLN A 69 -17.07 -2.47 -2.66
N LEU A 70 -17.29 -1.78 -3.79
CA LEU A 70 -18.65 -1.46 -4.28
C LEU A 70 -19.36 -2.69 -4.85
N LEU A 71 -18.62 -3.76 -5.15
CA LEU A 71 -19.17 -5.03 -5.63
C LEU A 71 -19.59 -5.89 -4.43
N THR A 72 -20.87 -6.20 -4.37
CA THR A 72 -21.50 -6.99 -3.28
C THR A 72 -21.75 -8.44 -3.69
N TRP A 73 -20.86 -9.03 -4.48
CA TRP A 73 -20.97 -10.45 -4.85
C TRP A 73 -20.68 -11.33 -3.63
N ASP A 74 -21.50 -12.35 -3.38
CA ASP A 74 -21.44 -13.17 -2.15
C ASP A 74 -20.04 -13.72 -1.88
N TRP A 75 -19.40 -14.35 -2.88
CA TRP A 75 -18.05 -14.89 -2.76
C TRP A 75 -17.00 -13.83 -2.38
N LEU A 76 -17.19 -12.59 -2.83
CA LEU A 76 -16.25 -11.49 -2.59
C LEU A 76 -16.45 -10.91 -1.19
N VAL A 77 -17.70 -10.82 -0.72
CA VAL A 77 -18.04 -10.44 0.66
C VAL A 77 -17.51 -11.49 1.64
N GLU A 78 -17.71 -12.78 1.36
CA GLU A 78 -17.17 -13.90 2.16
C GLU A 78 -15.65 -13.85 2.22
N LEU A 79 -14.98 -13.61 1.09
CA LEU A 79 -13.53 -13.47 1.04
C LEU A 79 -13.05 -12.34 1.96
N ARG A 80 -13.68 -11.15 1.90
CA ARG A 80 -13.32 -10.01 2.76
C ARG A 80 -13.63 -10.24 4.23
N ALA A 81 -14.55 -11.14 4.56
CA ALA A 81 -14.86 -11.50 5.94
C ALA A 81 -13.73 -12.33 6.58
N THR A 82 -12.86 -12.96 5.78
CA THR A 82 -11.65 -13.62 6.30
C THR A 82 -10.60 -12.59 6.73
N THR A 83 -9.73 -12.94 7.68
CA THR A 83 -8.65 -12.04 8.13
C THR A 83 -7.72 -11.62 6.99
N ILE A 84 -7.37 -12.56 6.11
CA ILE A 84 -6.46 -12.30 4.98
C ILE A 84 -7.17 -11.40 3.96
N GLY A 85 -8.42 -11.70 3.62
CA GLY A 85 -9.20 -10.88 2.71
C GLY A 85 -9.42 -9.48 3.25
N HIS A 86 -9.72 -9.32 4.53
CA HIS A 86 -9.83 -8.01 5.18
C HIS A 86 -8.54 -7.20 5.06
N LEU A 87 -7.38 -7.80 5.31
CA LEU A 87 -6.07 -7.13 5.23
C LEU A 87 -5.64 -6.76 3.80
N LEU A 88 -6.05 -7.54 2.80
CA LEU A 88 -5.66 -7.34 1.40
C LEU A 88 -6.68 -6.54 0.59
N LEU A 89 -7.96 -6.66 0.90
CA LEU A 89 -9.06 -6.11 0.10
C LEU A 89 -9.85 -5.01 0.83
N GLY A 90 -9.61 -4.80 2.12
CA GLY A 90 -10.32 -3.83 2.94
C GLY A 90 -11.81 -4.16 3.12
N GLN A 91 -12.53 -3.22 3.75
CA GLN A 91 -13.97 -3.30 4.01
C GLN A 91 -14.60 -1.91 3.92
N GLY A 92 -15.56 -1.75 3.00
CA GLY A 92 -16.28 -0.50 2.80
C GLY A 92 -15.48 0.55 2.03
N PHE A 93 -16.14 1.17 1.05
CA PHE A 93 -15.53 2.15 0.16
C PHE A 93 -15.46 3.54 0.80
N LEU A 94 -14.26 4.14 0.83
CA LEU A 94 -14.06 5.51 1.29
C LEU A 94 -13.23 6.32 0.29
N VAL A 95 -13.75 7.48 -0.13
CA VAL A 95 -13.03 8.40 -1.03
C VAL A 95 -11.75 8.93 -0.37
N SER A 96 -11.72 9.06 0.95
CA SER A 96 -10.51 9.42 1.71
C SER A 96 -9.36 8.45 1.45
N ASP A 97 -9.67 7.19 1.22
CA ASP A 97 -8.68 6.12 1.10
C ASP A 97 -7.96 6.24 -0.25
N LEU A 98 -8.68 6.64 -1.30
CA LEU A 98 -8.08 6.97 -2.61
C LEU A 98 -6.97 8.02 -2.48
N ILE A 99 -7.21 9.06 -1.66
CA ILE A 99 -6.24 10.14 -1.40
C ILE A 99 -5.10 9.62 -0.51
N ALA A 100 -5.43 8.89 0.56
CA ALA A 100 -4.44 8.29 1.46
C ALA A 100 -3.48 7.37 0.69
N TYR A 101 -4.00 6.53 -0.20
CA TYR A 101 -3.20 5.65 -1.05
C TYR A 101 -2.27 6.44 -1.96
N ALA A 102 -2.77 7.49 -2.62
CA ALA A 102 -1.95 8.33 -3.49
C ALA A 102 -0.81 9.01 -2.71
N LEU A 103 -1.08 9.53 -1.51
CA LEU A 103 -0.09 10.16 -0.65
C LEU A 103 0.94 9.15 -0.12
N GLY A 104 0.50 7.97 0.31
CA GLY A 104 1.39 6.90 0.76
C GLY A 104 2.35 6.45 -0.33
N ILE A 105 1.83 6.19 -1.53
CA ILE A 105 2.63 5.81 -2.69
C ILE A 105 3.61 6.92 -3.08
N ALA A 106 3.17 8.18 -3.13
CA ALA A 106 4.03 9.32 -3.46
C ALA A 106 5.15 9.50 -2.42
N GLY A 107 4.82 9.38 -1.13
CA GLY A 107 5.77 9.46 -0.03
C GLY A 107 6.81 8.34 -0.09
N MET A 108 6.38 7.10 -0.33
CA MET A 108 7.29 5.96 -0.47
C MET A 108 8.19 6.07 -1.69
N TRP A 109 7.63 6.48 -2.84
CA TRP A 109 8.43 6.71 -4.04
C TRP A 109 9.47 7.82 -3.82
N GLY A 110 9.10 8.91 -3.14
CA GLY A 110 10.02 9.97 -2.73
C GLY A 110 11.13 9.45 -1.80
N LEU A 111 10.78 8.64 -0.81
CA LEU A 111 11.72 8.00 0.11
C LEU A 111 12.70 7.08 -0.62
N GLU A 112 12.22 6.23 -1.53
CA GLU A 112 13.11 5.39 -2.36
C GLU A 112 14.06 6.24 -3.18
N ASN A 113 13.58 7.31 -3.83
CA ASN A 113 14.45 8.20 -4.59
C ASN A 113 15.51 8.84 -3.69
N PHE A 114 15.17 9.28 -2.48
CA PHE A 114 16.11 9.85 -1.53
C PHE A 114 17.16 8.83 -1.05
N LEU A 115 16.73 7.62 -0.67
CA LEU A 115 17.60 6.56 -0.16
C LEU A 115 18.49 5.92 -1.23
N TYR A 116 18.05 5.91 -2.49
CA TYR A 116 18.72 5.19 -3.58
C TYR A 116 19.33 6.06 -4.68
N LYS A 117 19.03 7.37 -4.78
CA LYS A 117 19.80 8.28 -5.67
C LYS A 117 21.24 8.48 -5.22
N LYS A 118 21.54 8.34 -3.91
CA LYS A 118 22.82 8.75 -3.32
C LYS A 118 23.99 7.77 -3.54
N LYS A 119 23.92 6.89 -4.54
CA LYS A 119 24.91 5.80 -4.75
C LYS A 119 25.38 5.66 -6.20
N THR A 120 25.38 6.76 -6.95
CA THR A 120 25.85 6.79 -8.35
C THR A 120 26.78 7.97 -8.61
N ASP A 121 27.52 8.39 -7.58
CA ASP A 121 28.72 9.23 -7.71
C ASP A 121 29.92 8.44 -7.16
#